data_AF-A0A8J3VI78-F1
#
_entry.id   AF-A0A8J3VI78-F1
#
_cell.length_a   1.000
_cell.length_b   1.000
_cell.length_c   1.000
_cell.angle_alpha   90.00
_cell.angle_beta   90.00
_cell.angle_gamma   90.00
#
_symmetry.space_group_name_H-M   'P 1'
#
loop_
_entity.id
_entity.type
_entity.pdbx_description
1 polymer ?
#
loop_
_entity_poly.entity_id
_entity_poly.type
_entity_poly.pdbx_seq_one_letter_code
_entity_poly.pdbx_strand_id
1 'polypeptide(L)'
;MPLTLDELNVSEKALWEAFATGAAVDLRDSPERTVRATVLAALLLGAREVPPGSAPGVRLTGARITGDLRLTTAAITVPVLLEECDFDAEPNFDESSTRSLAFIRCRLPGFRGKLLRVDGQLRFNESTVTGCILLTRATITGELVLVSAKLVNPGDWALFAGGLTVESALFGAPNSDRPGAWPMTVEGGLRLVGARMLGGVFFDGVQIDNPGAVALQGDNMTIFGRMLCGQGFRSTGSVLMPRARVEGELSFEGAHLDGPVALSLNNTIIDDLNLRTAEPATGLVDLRHARCVLLRDAPVSWPAQIALDGFVYESIDSSPAYLAVKDRLRWLGREQDGFRPQPYEQLAVHYRRLGSDAAARHVLLAKQRIQSRERQLHQRIAGHLLNWTVGYGYRPWRAAAWLAVMLAVGTIAFSAWPPQPDGSTRKFDPLIYTLDLLLPISAFGLREDFAPVGSTRWLAYGLTAAGWLLATALIAGVTRALRRD
;
A
#
# COMPACT_ATOMS: atom_id res chain seq x y z
N MET A 1 53.91 -4.76 0.10
CA MET A 1 55.12 -4.83 0.93
C MET A 1 54.66 -5.12 2.34
N PRO A 2 55.27 -6.07 3.08
CA PRO A 2 54.90 -6.26 4.49
C PRO A 2 55.23 -4.97 5.26
N LEU A 3 54.26 -4.44 6.00
CA LEU A 3 54.45 -3.29 6.87
C LEU A 3 55.52 -3.64 7.91
N THR A 4 56.60 -2.86 7.95
CA THR A 4 57.63 -3.01 8.98
C THR A 4 57.31 -2.09 10.17
N LEU A 5 57.59 -2.55 11.39
CA LEU A 5 57.33 -1.78 12.63
C LEU A 5 58.05 -0.41 12.63
N ASP A 6 59.18 -0.30 11.93
CA ASP A 6 59.97 0.92 11.83
C ASP A 6 59.29 2.00 10.96
N GLU A 7 58.42 1.60 10.03
CA GLU A 7 57.64 2.50 9.18
C GLU A 7 56.38 3.06 9.86
N LEU A 8 56.02 2.55 11.05
CA LEU A 8 54.84 2.99 11.79
C LEU A 8 55.12 4.30 12.53
N ASN A 9 54.17 5.23 12.47
CA ASN A 9 54.22 6.43 13.29
C ASN A 9 53.85 6.14 14.76
N VAL A 10 53.92 7.15 15.63
CA VAL A 10 53.74 6.96 17.08
C VAL A 10 52.35 6.38 17.39
N SER A 11 51.32 6.89 16.73
CA SER A 11 49.93 6.47 16.94
C SER A 11 49.64 5.08 16.37
N GLU A 12 50.21 4.76 15.22
CA GLU A 12 50.14 3.43 14.61
C GLU A 12 50.88 2.40 15.45
N LYS A 13 52.02 2.74 16.06
CA LYS A 13 52.74 1.86 17.00
C LYS A 13 51.90 1.58 18.24
N ALA A 14 51.30 2.62 18.84
CA ALA A 14 50.41 2.46 19.99
C ALA A 14 49.22 1.54 19.67
N LEU A 15 48.58 1.73 18.51
CA LEU A 15 47.52 0.85 18.03
C LEU A 15 48.02 -0.56 17.75
N TRP A 16 49.18 -0.68 17.11
CA TRP A 16 49.79 -1.96 16.79
C TRP A 16 50.04 -2.76 18.05
N GLU A 17 50.50 -2.13 19.15
CA GLU A 17 50.76 -2.76 20.45
C GLU A 17 49.50 -3.07 21.27
N ALA A 18 48.48 -2.21 21.20
CA ALA A 18 47.21 -2.42 21.89
C ALA A 18 46.34 -3.51 21.26
N PHE A 19 46.50 -3.78 19.95
CA PHE A 19 45.67 -4.71 19.20
C PHE A 19 45.55 -6.11 19.83
N ALA A 20 46.66 -6.73 20.23
CA ALA A 20 46.69 -8.11 20.73
C ALA A 20 45.92 -8.27 22.05
N THR A 21 45.93 -7.25 22.91
CA THR A 21 45.19 -7.26 24.18
C THR A 21 43.78 -6.69 24.04
N GLY A 22 43.47 -6.07 22.90
CA GLY A 22 42.22 -5.35 22.68
C GLY A 22 42.08 -4.09 23.52
N ALA A 23 43.21 -3.53 23.99
CA ALA A 23 43.23 -2.29 24.77
C ALA A 23 42.77 -1.10 23.91
N ALA A 24 42.13 -0.12 24.55
CA ALA A 24 41.71 1.11 23.88
C ALA A 24 42.89 2.07 23.69
N VAL A 25 42.98 2.66 22.51
CA VAL A 25 43.94 3.71 22.18
C VAL A 25 43.20 5.01 21.96
N ASP A 26 43.48 6.00 22.80
CA ASP A 26 42.90 7.33 22.72
C ASP A 26 43.91 8.33 22.15
N LEU A 27 43.60 8.89 21.00
CA LEU A 27 44.44 9.85 20.28
C LEU A 27 43.92 11.29 20.38
N ARG A 28 42.88 11.59 21.17
CA ARG A 28 42.30 12.95 21.23
C ARG A 28 43.31 14.01 21.65
N ASP A 29 44.18 13.67 22.61
CA ASP A 29 45.25 14.54 23.11
C ASP A 29 46.61 14.26 22.43
N SER A 30 46.65 13.38 21.41
CA SER A 30 47.88 13.05 20.70
C SER A 30 48.28 14.17 19.74
N PRO A 31 49.58 14.56 19.68
CA PRO A 31 50.07 15.53 18.70
C PRO A 31 49.99 14.99 17.26
N GLU A 32 49.99 13.66 17.09
CA GLU A 32 49.88 13.00 15.79
C GLU A 32 48.66 12.06 15.81
N ARG A 33 47.55 12.47 15.19
CA ARG A 33 46.28 11.70 15.23
C ARG A 33 46.09 10.78 14.02
N THR A 34 47.07 10.76 13.12
CA THR A 34 46.97 10.07 11.83
C THR A 34 47.23 8.58 12.00
N VAL A 35 46.33 7.76 11.50
CA VAL A 35 46.50 6.31 11.35
C VAL A 35 46.21 5.95 9.90
N ARG A 36 47.16 5.31 9.21
CA ARG A 36 46.93 4.87 7.83
C ARG A 36 45.96 3.70 7.80
N ALA A 37 45.03 3.73 6.86
CA ALA A 37 44.09 2.65 6.62
C ALA A 37 44.78 1.32 6.30
N THR A 38 45.99 1.35 5.71
CA THR A 38 46.80 0.16 5.46
C THR A 38 47.24 -0.54 6.75
N VAL A 39 47.50 0.21 7.83
CA VAL A 39 47.86 -0.37 9.14
C VAL A 39 46.65 -1.03 9.79
N LEU A 40 45.50 -0.36 9.75
CA LEU A 40 44.23 -0.96 10.18
C LEU A 40 43.92 -2.24 9.40
N ALA A 41 44.02 -2.20 8.07
CA ALA A 41 43.80 -3.36 7.23
C ALA A 41 44.76 -4.50 7.59
N ALA A 42 46.05 -4.22 7.77
CA ALA A 42 47.03 -5.24 8.14
C ALA A 42 46.70 -5.91 9.47
N LEU A 43 46.34 -5.14 10.51
CA LEU A 43 45.93 -5.69 11.81
C LEU A 43 44.68 -6.57 11.69
N LEU A 44 43.66 -6.09 10.98
CA LEU A 44 42.39 -6.82 10.77
C LEU A 44 42.54 -8.07 9.90
N LEU A 45 43.59 -8.13 9.07
CA LEU A 45 43.95 -9.28 8.23
C LEU A 45 45.02 -10.18 8.88
N GLY A 46 45.33 -9.98 10.17
CA GLY A 46 46.16 -10.91 10.94
C GLY A 46 47.67 -10.67 10.83
N ALA A 47 48.13 -9.45 10.53
CA ALA A 47 49.56 -9.15 10.44
C ALA A 47 50.31 -9.21 11.78
N ARG A 48 49.59 -9.30 12.91
CA ARG A 48 50.16 -9.42 14.26
C ARG A 48 49.72 -10.72 14.92
N GLU A 49 50.68 -11.48 15.43
CA GLU A 49 50.40 -12.66 16.25
C GLU A 49 49.73 -12.27 17.57
N VAL A 50 48.72 -13.03 17.96
CA VAL A 50 47.94 -12.81 19.18
C VAL A 50 48.27 -13.92 20.19
N PRO A 51 48.78 -13.59 21.38
CA PRO A 51 49.07 -14.59 22.40
C PRO A 51 47.81 -15.33 22.85
N PRO A 52 47.87 -16.66 23.10
CA PRO A 52 46.75 -17.41 23.66
C PRO A 52 46.21 -16.78 24.96
N GLY A 53 44.89 -16.76 25.10
CA GLY A 53 44.21 -16.13 26.25
C GLY A 53 43.98 -14.62 26.12
N SER A 54 44.44 -13.99 25.02
CA SER A 54 44.17 -12.58 24.74
C SER A 54 42.85 -12.40 23.97
N ALA A 55 42.25 -11.21 24.06
CA ALA A 55 41.05 -10.83 23.33
C ALA A 55 41.37 -9.68 22.37
N PRO A 56 41.91 -9.97 21.17
CA PRO A 56 42.38 -8.94 20.26
C PRO A 56 41.22 -8.11 19.70
N GLY A 57 41.51 -6.87 19.33
CA GLY A 57 40.52 -5.98 18.75
C GLY A 57 41.08 -4.62 18.40
N VAL A 58 40.39 -3.92 17.51
CA VAL A 58 40.70 -2.51 17.20
C VAL A 58 39.76 -1.65 18.04
N ARG A 59 40.33 -0.88 18.96
CA ARG A 59 39.61 0.11 19.78
C ARG A 59 40.35 1.43 19.73
N LEU A 60 39.87 2.35 18.91
CA LEU A 60 40.58 3.57 18.58
C LEU A 60 39.67 4.79 18.72
N THR A 61 40.13 5.79 19.46
CA THR A 61 39.39 7.02 19.70
C THR A 61 40.16 8.21 19.14
N GLY A 62 39.47 9.13 18.45
CA GLY A 62 40.05 10.41 18.05
C GLY A 62 41.03 10.33 16.88
N ALA A 63 41.05 9.28 16.08
CA ALA A 63 42.01 9.15 14.98
C ALA A 63 41.52 9.79 13.67
N ARG A 64 42.45 10.28 12.84
CA ARG A 64 42.21 10.55 11.42
C ARG A 64 42.72 9.37 10.60
N ILE A 65 41.80 8.65 9.98
CA ILE A 65 42.08 7.49 9.14
C ILE A 65 42.35 7.96 7.71
N THR A 66 43.59 7.75 7.27
CA THR A 66 44.08 8.23 5.96
C THR A 66 44.21 7.10 4.95
N GLY A 67 43.81 7.36 3.71
CA GLY A 67 43.80 6.36 2.62
C GLY A 67 42.62 5.39 2.66
N ASP A 68 42.60 4.45 1.73
CA ASP A 68 41.46 3.55 1.53
C ASP A 68 41.52 2.34 2.48
N LEU A 69 40.55 2.23 3.40
CA LEU A 69 40.36 1.02 4.20
C LEU A 69 39.63 -0.04 3.36
N ARG A 70 40.39 -0.88 2.67
CA ARG A 70 39.85 -1.95 1.83
C ARG A 70 39.97 -3.31 2.53
N LEU A 71 38.82 -3.86 2.87
CA LEU A 71 38.64 -5.17 3.53
C LEU A 71 37.70 -6.06 2.72
N THR A 72 37.63 -5.83 1.40
CA THR A 72 36.78 -6.60 0.50
C THR A 72 37.09 -8.09 0.58
N THR A 73 36.07 -8.94 0.68
CA THR A 73 36.17 -10.41 0.88
C THR A 73 36.91 -10.88 2.14
N ALA A 74 37.26 -9.98 3.08
CA ALA A 74 38.03 -10.34 4.26
C ALA A 74 37.20 -11.11 5.31
N ALA A 75 37.86 -11.99 6.06
CA ALA A 75 37.31 -12.60 7.27
C ALA A 75 37.91 -11.92 8.51
N ILE A 76 37.17 -10.99 9.10
CA ILE A 76 37.58 -10.19 10.25
C ILE A 76 37.05 -10.85 11.52
N THR A 77 37.93 -11.50 12.28
CA THR A 77 37.52 -12.31 13.44
C THR A 77 37.43 -11.51 14.74
N VAL A 78 37.85 -10.24 14.71
CA VAL A 78 37.95 -9.36 15.88
C VAL A 78 36.95 -8.21 15.81
N PRO A 79 36.49 -7.65 16.95
CA PRO A 79 35.64 -6.47 16.94
C PRO A 79 36.43 -5.22 16.53
N VAL A 80 35.74 -4.30 15.84
CA VAL A 80 36.25 -2.98 15.46
C VAL A 80 35.38 -1.92 16.10
N LEU A 81 35.95 -1.13 17.00
CA LEU A 81 35.34 0.01 17.65
C LEU A 81 36.18 1.25 17.34
N LEU A 82 35.59 2.16 16.58
CA LEU A 82 36.16 3.45 16.25
C LEU A 82 35.25 4.51 16.83
N GLU A 83 35.80 5.38 17.67
CA GLU A 83 35.07 6.48 18.28
C GLU A 83 35.70 7.81 17.92
N GLU A 84 34.89 8.84 17.63
CA GLU A 84 35.41 10.20 17.33
C GLU A 84 36.47 10.22 16.21
N CYS A 85 36.37 9.27 15.27
CA CYS A 85 37.33 9.11 14.17
C CYS A 85 36.84 9.75 12.87
N ASP A 86 37.79 10.27 12.08
CA ASP A 86 37.56 10.90 10.78
C ASP A 86 38.15 10.08 9.65
N PHE A 87 37.37 9.81 8.62
CA PHE A 87 37.82 9.08 7.43
C PHE A 87 38.03 10.00 6.24
N ASP A 88 39.22 9.93 5.62
CA ASP A 88 39.49 10.64 4.36
C ASP A 88 38.81 9.97 3.16
N ALA A 89 38.59 8.65 3.21
CA ALA A 89 38.02 7.85 2.13
C ALA A 89 36.96 6.88 2.64
N GLU A 90 36.08 6.43 1.74
CA GLU A 90 34.99 5.51 2.06
C GLU A 90 35.55 4.14 2.47
N PRO A 91 35.28 3.66 3.71
CA PRO A 91 35.69 2.32 4.11
C PRO A 91 34.90 1.26 3.35
N ASN A 92 35.60 0.23 2.87
CA ASN A 92 35.05 -0.82 2.03
C ASN A 92 35.15 -2.20 2.68
N PHE A 93 33.99 -2.74 3.05
CA PHE A 93 33.75 -4.04 3.64
C PHE A 93 32.90 -4.95 2.73
N ASP A 94 32.85 -4.67 1.42
CA ASP A 94 32.09 -5.46 0.46
C ASP A 94 32.50 -6.95 0.54
N GLU A 95 31.52 -7.84 0.62
CA GLU A 95 31.68 -9.31 0.68
C GLU A 95 32.50 -9.83 1.87
N SER A 96 32.75 -9.01 2.89
CA SER A 96 33.48 -9.43 4.09
C SER A 96 32.57 -10.04 5.14
N SER A 97 33.16 -10.73 6.11
CA SER A 97 32.51 -11.20 7.33
C SER A 97 33.23 -10.63 8.55
N THR A 98 32.48 -10.17 9.55
CA THR A 98 33.03 -9.52 10.74
C THR A 98 32.25 -9.85 12.00
N ARG A 99 32.90 -9.71 13.16
CA ARG A 99 32.25 -9.86 14.47
C ARG A 99 31.33 -8.68 14.76
N SER A 100 31.87 -7.52 15.13
CA SER A 100 31.10 -6.29 15.35
C SER A 100 31.85 -5.11 14.76
N LEU A 101 31.12 -4.19 14.14
CA LEU A 101 31.65 -2.92 13.64
C LEU A 101 30.90 -1.77 14.30
N ALA A 102 31.64 -0.88 14.95
CA ALA A 102 31.10 0.31 15.59
C ALA A 102 31.89 1.55 15.16
N PHE A 103 31.17 2.46 14.52
CA PHE A 103 31.62 3.81 14.17
C PHE A 103 30.79 4.78 15.00
N ILE A 104 31.30 5.21 16.14
CA ILE A 104 30.56 6.02 17.11
C ILE A 104 31.09 7.45 17.06
N ARG A 105 30.23 8.45 16.83
CA ARG A 105 30.66 9.85 16.70
C ARG A 105 31.74 10.06 15.62
N CYS A 106 31.71 9.25 14.56
CA CYS A 106 32.66 9.30 13.46
C CYS A 106 32.18 10.20 12.31
N ARG A 107 33.10 10.64 11.46
CA ARG A 107 32.78 11.23 10.15
C ARG A 107 33.25 10.31 9.03
N LEU A 108 32.32 9.86 8.19
CA LEU A 108 32.60 8.97 7.07
C LEU A 108 32.09 9.58 5.75
N PRO A 109 32.84 9.50 4.65
CA PRO A 109 32.36 9.94 3.33
C PRO A 109 31.42 8.92 2.64
N GLY A 110 31.07 7.84 3.34
CA GLY A 110 30.26 6.72 2.84
C GLY A 110 30.55 5.47 3.65
N PHE A 111 29.92 4.35 3.31
CA PHE A 111 30.27 3.03 3.82
C PHE A 111 29.84 1.94 2.84
N ARG A 112 30.77 1.11 2.40
CA ARG A 112 30.46 -0.03 1.52
C ARG A 112 30.44 -1.32 2.29
N GLY A 113 29.29 -1.99 2.30
CA GLY A 113 29.07 -3.29 2.93
C GLY A 113 28.10 -4.14 2.11
N LYS A 114 28.23 -4.15 0.78
CA LYS A 114 27.46 -5.06 -0.08
C LYS A 114 27.80 -6.50 0.30
N LEU A 115 26.81 -7.36 0.52
CA LEU A 115 27.00 -8.76 0.94
C LEU A 115 27.81 -8.93 2.23
N LEU A 116 27.95 -7.87 3.04
CA LEU A 116 28.61 -7.91 4.34
C LEU A 116 27.86 -8.84 5.30
N ARG A 117 28.60 -9.65 6.05
CA ARG A 117 28.06 -10.46 7.17
C ARG A 117 28.60 -9.93 8.49
N VAL A 118 27.71 -9.58 9.41
CA VAL A 118 28.06 -9.11 10.75
C VAL A 118 27.40 -10.03 11.79
N ASP A 119 28.22 -10.80 12.52
CA ASP A 119 27.72 -11.75 13.54
C ASP A 119 27.16 -11.02 14.79
N GLY A 120 27.67 -9.82 15.05
CA GLY A 120 27.28 -8.94 16.13
C GLY A 120 26.55 -7.71 15.58
N GLN A 121 26.97 -6.53 16.01
CA GLN A 121 26.28 -5.28 15.71
C GLN A 121 27.02 -4.46 14.66
N LEU A 122 26.26 -3.74 13.83
CA LEU A 122 26.76 -2.67 12.97
C LEU A 122 26.21 -1.34 13.47
N ARG A 123 27.10 -0.46 13.92
CA ARG A 123 26.70 0.77 14.63
C ARG A 123 27.31 2.00 13.97
N PHE A 124 26.48 3.02 13.80
CA PHE A 124 26.84 4.35 13.31
C PHE A 124 26.34 5.44 14.28
N ASN A 125 26.18 5.11 15.57
CA ASN A 125 25.61 6.02 16.55
C ASN A 125 26.32 7.38 16.55
N GLU A 126 25.54 8.46 16.52
CA GLU A 126 26.06 9.84 16.57
C GLU A 126 27.06 10.18 15.46
N SER A 127 27.20 9.33 14.44
CA SER A 127 28.12 9.53 13.34
C SER A 127 27.46 10.33 12.22
N THR A 128 28.29 11.08 11.50
CA THR A 128 27.87 11.76 10.27
C THR A 128 28.42 10.99 9.07
N VAL A 129 27.53 10.59 8.17
CA VAL A 129 27.91 9.96 6.90
C VAL A 129 27.51 10.89 5.75
N THR A 130 28.50 11.45 5.07
CA THR A 130 28.31 12.34 3.91
C THR A 130 28.52 11.54 2.62
N GLY A 131 27.50 10.80 2.24
CA GLY A 131 27.52 9.81 1.16
C GLY A 131 26.56 8.67 1.45
N CYS A 132 26.64 7.61 0.66
CA CYS A 132 25.76 6.46 0.78
C CYS A 132 26.30 5.44 1.79
N ILE A 133 25.43 4.89 2.64
CA ILE A 133 25.66 3.62 3.33
C ILE A 133 25.08 2.50 2.44
N LEU A 134 25.95 1.70 1.83
CA LEU A 134 25.57 0.60 0.94
C LEU A 134 25.58 -0.73 1.70
N LEU A 135 24.39 -1.29 1.96
CA LEU A 135 24.20 -2.58 2.66
C LEU A 135 23.39 -3.57 1.81
N THR A 136 23.57 -3.51 0.49
CA THR A 136 22.85 -4.38 -0.44
C THR A 136 23.12 -5.84 -0.12
N ARG A 137 22.06 -6.59 0.23
CA ARG A 137 22.11 -8.01 0.60
C ARG A 137 23.07 -8.32 1.76
N ALA A 138 23.34 -7.35 2.63
CA ALA A 138 24.07 -7.60 3.86
C ALA A 138 23.21 -8.41 4.85
N THR A 139 23.86 -9.12 5.77
CA THR A 139 23.23 -9.87 6.87
C THR A 139 23.85 -9.42 8.19
N ILE A 140 23.01 -9.00 9.13
CA ILE A 140 23.43 -8.56 10.45
C ILE A 140 22.65 -9.41 11.46
N THR A 141 23.34 -10.30 12.18
CA THR A 141 22.73 -11.15 13.21
C THR A 141 22.32 -10.33 14.43
N GLY A 142 23.14 -9.35 14.82
CA GLY A 142 22.78 -8.39 15.85
C GLY A 142 21.94 -7.23 15.32
N GLU A 143 22.22 -6.04 15.84
CA GLU A 143 21.47 -4.82 15.58
C GLU A 143 22.16 -3.95 14.52
N LEU A 144 21.35 -3.27 13.71
CA LEU A 144 21.80 -2.11 12.94
C LEU A 144 21.36 -0.85 13.69
N VAL A 145 22.32 -0.07 14.19
CA VAL A 145 22.06 1.07 15.08
C VAL A 145 22.51 2.37 14.43
N LEU A 146 21.56 3.26 14.19
CA LEU A 146 21.71 4.58 13.56
C LEU A 146 21.21 5.71 14.49
N VAL A 147 21.08 5.43 15.80
CA VAL A 147 20.60 6.42 16.78
C VAL A 147 21.51 7.65 16.80
N SER A 148 20.91 8.84 16.75
CA SER A 148 21.57 10.14 16.62
C SER A 148 22.47 10.29 15.38
N ALA A 149 22.42 9.37 14.41
CA ALA A 149 23.22 9.48 13.20
C ALA A 149 22.66 10.57 12.29
N LYS A 150 23.57 11.21 11.52
CA LYS A 150 23.23 12.13 10.45
C LYS A 150 23.67 11.55 9.12
N LEU A 151 22.71 11.15 8.29
CA LEU A 151 22.98 10.61 6.96
C LEU A 151 22.70 11.71 5.93
N VAL A 152 23.71 12.07 5.13
CA VAL A 152 23.64 13.21 4.20
C VAL A 152 24.03 12.73 2.80
N ASN A 153 23.03 12.56 1.94
CA ASN A 153 23.20 12.27 0.52
C ASN A 153 22.03 12.90 -0.30
N PRO A 154 21.94 14.24 -0.35
CA PRO A 154 20.80 14.93 -0.96
C PRO A 154 20.62 14.53 -2.43
N GLY A 155 19.37 14.29 -2.82
CA GLY A 155 19.00 13.90 -4.18
C GLY A 155 19.28 12.44 -4.53
N ASP A 156 19.81 11.64 -3.60
CA ASP A 156 20.07 10.21 -3.79
C ASP A 156 19.75 9.42 -2.50
N TRP A 157 20.12 8.14 -2.44
CA TRP A 157 19.90 7.26 -1.29
C TRP A 157 21.00 7.46 -0.25
N ALA A 158 20.64 7.96 0.93
CA ALA A 158 21.52 8.03 2.09
C ALA A 158 21.80 6.62 2.67
N LEU A 159 20.80 5.72 2.61
CA LEU A 159 20.94 4.30 2.92
C LEU A 159 20.42 3.46 1.76
N PHE A 160 21.28 2.65 1.16
CA PHE A 160 20.93 1.71 0.10
C PHE A 160 21.09 0.26 0.60
N ALA A 161 20.02 -0.31 1.12
CA ALA A 161 19.99 -1.56 1.86
C ALA A 161 18.98 -2.57 1.26
N GLY A 162 18.98 -2.69 -0.08
CA GLY A 162 18.13 -3.65 -0.78
C GLY A 162 18.47 -5.10 -0.42
N GLY A 163 17.50 -5.86 0.07
CA GLY A 163 17.68 -7.24 0.52
C GLY A 163 18.47 -7.42 1.82
N LEU A 164 18.65 -6.35 2.61
CA LEU A 164 19.26 -6.40 3.93
C LEU A 164 18.49 -7.37 4.84
N THR A 165 19.19 -8.20 5.60
CA THR A 165 18.60 -8.97 6.70
C THR A 165 19.16 -8.51 8.03
N VAL A 166 18.30 -8.17 8.98
CA VAL A 166 18.67 -7.88 10.37
C VAL A 166 17.87 -8.82 11.26
N GLU A 167 18.57 -9.68 12.00
CA GLU A 167 17.92 -10.70 12.84
C GLU A 167 17.45 -10.14 14.18
N SER A 168 18.18 -9.18 14.75
CA SER A 168 17.69 -8.40 15.89
C SER A 168 16.83 -7.24 15.37
N ALA A 169 17.22 -5.98 15.54
CA ALA A 169 16.40 -4.85 15.11
C ALA A 169 17.20 -3.72 14.46
N LEU A 170 16.48 -2.88 13.70
CA LEU A 170 16.97 -1.64 13.14
C LEU A 170 16.52 -0.47 14.01
N PHE A 171 17.47 0.26 14.58
CA PHE A 171 17.22 1.39 15.47
C PHE A 171 17.65 2.71 14.83
N GLY A 172 16.69 3.55 14.45
CA GLY A 172 16.91 4.96 14.13
C GLY A 172 16.61 5.91 15.28
N ALA A 173 15.90 5.42 16.30
CA ALA A 173 15.50 6.17 17.47
C ALA A 173 16.07 5.54 18.75
N PRO A 174 16.34 6.34 19.80
CA PRO A 174 16.68 5.77 21.09
C PRO A 174 15.48 5.03 21.68
N ASN A 175 15.74 3.92 22.38
CA ASN A 175 14.76 3.39 23.33
C ASN A 175 14.63 4.39 24.48
N SER A 176 13.41 4.51 25.03
CA SER A 176 12.91 5.59 25.91
C SER A 176 13.69 5.96 27.18
N ASP A 177 14.87 5.37 27.43
CA ASP A 177 15.57 5.44 28.71
C ASP A 177 16.99 6.02 28.63
N ARG A 178 17.43 6.55 27.47
CA ARG A 178 18.78 7.16 27.34
C ARG A 178 18.71 8.69 27.25
N PRO A 179 18.98 9.42 28.35
CA PRO A 179 19.10 10.87 28.28
C PRO A 179 20.24 11.29 27.34
N GLY A 180 19.96 12.25 26.45
CA GLY A 180 20.94 12.79 25.50
C GLY A 180 21.02 12.10 24.14
N ALA A 181 20.27 11.00 23.93
CA ALA A 181 20.15 10.38 22.61
C ALA A 181 18.98 10.98 21.81
N TRP A 182 19.17 11.13 20.49
CA TRP A 182 18.19 11.75 19.58
C TRP A 182 17.86 10.78 18.43
N PRO A 183 16.69 10.92 17.79
CA PRO A 183 16.42 10.20 16.55
C PRO A 183 17.41 10.57 15.43
N MET A 184 17.61 9.66 14.49
CA MET A 184 18.44 9.89 13.31
C MET A 184 17.81 10.96 12.41
N THR A 185 18.68 11.68 11.68
CA THR A 185 18.29 12.62 10.63
C THR A 185 18.86 12.17 9.29
N VAL A 186 18.06 12.29 8.23
CA VAL A 186 18.40 11.82 6.89
C VAL A 186 18.07 12.93 5.89
N GLU A 187 19.08 13.36 5.14
CA GLU A 187 18.94 14.19 3.95
C GLU A 187 19.22 13.29 2.73
N GLY A 188 18.18 12.99 1.94
CA GLY A 188 18.16 11.91 0.95
C GLY A 188 17.21 10.77 1.35
N GLY A 189 17.20 9.69 0.57
CA GLY A 189 16.26 8.57 0.75
C GLY A 189 16.81 7.38 1.55
N LEU A 190 15.91 6.58 2.13
CA LEU A 190 16.19 5.26 2.70
C LEU A 190 15.59 4.16 1.82
N ARG A 191 16.41 3.27 1.29
CA ARG A 191 15.98 2.13 0.46
C ARG A 191 16.17 0.81 1.19
N LEU A 192 15.06 0.16 1.52
CA LEU A 192 14.96 -1.12 2.25
C LEU A 192 14.18 -2.18 1.45
N VAL A 193 14.19 -2.07 0.12
CA VAL A 193 13.46 -2.97 -0.79
C VAL A 193 13.85 -4.43 -0.56
N GLY A 194 12.86 -5.29 -0.32
CA GLY A 194 13.05 -6.73 -0.09
C GLY A 194 13.81 -7.06 1.19
N ALA A 195 14.01 -6.09 2.09
CA ALA A 195 14.71 -6.32 3.35
C ALA A 195 13.85 -7.17 4.32
N ARG A 196 14.53 -7.86 5.23
CA ARG A 196 13.94 -8.78 6.21
C ARG A 196 14.36 -8.33 7.61
N MET A 197 13.39 -7.92 8.42
CA MET A 197 13.61 -7.43 9.79
C MET A 197 12.90 -8.36 10.76
N LEU A 198 13.65 -9.13 11.55
CA LEU A 198 13.07 -10.10 12.47
C LEU A 198 12.55 -9.43 13.75
N GLY A 199 13.35 -8.59 14.40
CA GLY A 199 12.96 -7.90 15.64
C GLY A 199 12.25 -6.55 15.44
N GLY A 200 12.30 -5.97 14.24
CA GLY A 200 11.53 -4.77 13.88
C GLY A 200 12.35 -3.57 13.43
N VAL A 201 11.66 -2.45 13.20
CA VAL A 201 12.20 -1.16 12.75
C VAL A 201 11.68 -0.06 13.66
N PHE A 202 12.58 0.66 14.32
CA PHE A 202 12.24 1.68 15.32
C PHE A 202 12.72 3.06 14.87
N PHE A 203 11.81 3.80 14.24
CA PHE A 203 12.01 5.12 13.63
C PHE A 203 11.18 6.22 14.31
N ASP A 204 10.77 6.04 15.56
CA ASP A 204 10.08 7.08 16.31
C ASP A 204 10.90 8.39 16.36
N GLY A 205 10.29 9.50 15.95
CA GLY A 205 10.95 10.80 15.89
C GLY A 205 11.98 10.99 14.76
N VAL A 206 12.26 9.97 13.93
CA VAL A 206 13.22 10.08 12.82
C VAL A 206 12.74 11.10 11.79
N GLN A 207 13.68 11.88 11.24
CA GLN A 207 13.40 12.88 10.21
C GLN A 207 14.08 12.49 8.90
N ILE A 208 13.28 12.36 7.84
CA ILE A 208 13.75 12.06 6.48
C ILE A 208 13.32 13.19 5.55
N ASP A 209 14.29 13.85 4.93
CA ASP A 209 14.08 14.95 4.00
C ASP A 209 14.57 14.55 2.59
N ASN A 210 13.62 14.29 1.70
CA ASN A 210 13.85 13.98 0.28
C ASN A 210 12.69 14.55 -0.57
N PRO A 211 12.55 15.89 -0.64
CA PRO A 211 11.36 16.56 -1.14
C PRO A 211 11.14 16.26 -2.62
N GLY A 212 9.89 15.93 -2.99
CA GLY A 212 9.52 15.56 -4.37
C GLY A 212 10.02 14.19 -4.82
N ALA A 213 10.74 13.45 -3.97
CA ALA A 213 11.24 12.12 -4.23
C ALA A 213 10.72 11.12 -3.17
N VAL A 214 11.31 9.91 -3.14
CA VAL A 214 10.95 8.86 -2.20
C VAL A 214 11.83 8.98 -0.96
N ALA A 215 11.24 9.33 0.18
CA ALA A 215 11.94 9.41 1.46
C ALA A 215 12.24 8.02 2.02
N LEU A 216 11.27 7.10 1.95
CA LEU A 216 11.41 5.74 2.45
C LEU A 216 10.81 4.73 1.47
N GLN A 217 11.64 3.80 1.00
CA GLN A 217 11.24 2.77 0.05
C GLN A 217 11.41 1.35 0.62
N GLY A 218 10.30 0.70 0.95
CA GLY A 218 10.22 -0.65 1.52
C GLY A 218 9.42 -1.65 0.68
N ASP A 219 9.48 -1.58 -0.65
CA ASP A 219 8.80 -2.54 -1.53
C ASP A 219 9.17 -3.99 -1.17
N ASN A 220 8.15 -4.86 -1.07
CA ASN A 220 8.32 -6.29 -0.75
C ASN A 220 9.11 -6.58 0.56
N MET A 221 9.20 -5.62 1.48
CA MET A 221 9.89 -5.79 2.75
C MET A 221 9.07 -6.69 3.68
N THR A 222 9.75 -7.52 4.47
CA THR A 222 9.11 -8.36 5.51
C THR A 222 9.60 -7.95 6.88
N ILE A 223 8.67 -7.63 7.77
CA ILE A 223 8.93 -7.23 9.16
C ILE A 223 8.15 -8.19 10.04
N PHE A 224 8.85 -9.05 10.78
CA PHE A 224 8.24 -9.99 11.72
C PHE A 224 7.88 -9.30 13.03
N GLY A 225 8.70 -8.35 13.46
CA GLY A 225 8.42 -7.48 14.60
C GLY A 225 7.48 -6.33 14.26
N ARG A 226 7.66 -5.21 14.97
CA ARG A 226 6.92 -3.97 14.75
C ARG A 226 7.72 -3.00 13.88
N MET A 227 7.03 -2.12 13.19
CA MET A 227 7.59 -0.93 12.56
C MET A 227 6.96 0.31 13.17
N LEU A 228 7.72 1.02 14.00
CA LEU A 228 7.26 2.21 14.70
C LEU A 228 7.85 3.45 14.02
N CYS A 229 7.00 4.21 13.36
CA CYS A 229 7.30 5.49 12.72
C CYS A 229 6.41 6.57 13.34
N GLY A 230 6.35 6.62 14.66
CA GLY A 230 5.49 7.53 15.40
C GLY A 230 6.26 8.63 16.13
N GLN A 231 5.61 9.25 17.12
CA GLN A 231 6.21 10.15 18.12
C GLN A 231 7.14 11.21 17.51
N GLY A 232 6.64 11.94 16.51
CA GLY A 232 7.40 13.01 15.84
C GLY A 232 8.17 12.57 14.59
N PHE A 233 7.99 11.33 14.12
CA PHE A 233 8.49 10.90 12.81
C PHE A 233 8.02 11.89 11.72
N ARG A 234 8.94 12.32 10.86
CA ARG A 234 8.65 13.24 9.76
C ARG A 234 9.26 12.72 8.47
N SER A 235 8.42 12.64 7.45
CA SER A 235 8.83 12.31 6.07
C SER A 235 8.45 13.46 5.15
N THR A 236 9.44 14.18 4.63
CA THR A 236 9.28 15.10 3.50
C THR A 236 9.68 14.34 2.24
N GLY A 237 8.69 13.83 1.52
CA GLY A 237 8.86 12.85 0.44
C GLY A 237 8.03 11.59 0.70
N SER A 238 7.85 10.79 -0.34
CA SER A 238 6.94 9.64 -0.31
C SER A 238 7.44 8.48 0.55
N VAL A 239 6.54 7.89 1.34
CA VAL A 239 6.75 6.59 2.01
C VAL A 239 6.07 5.50 1.21
N LEU A 240 6.87 4.65 0.54
CA LEU A 240 6.39 3.60 -0.35
C LEU A 240 6.73 2.22 0.22
N MET A 241 5.73 1.42 0.57
CA MET A 241 5.93 0.04 1.03
C MET A 241 4.96 -0.94 0.35
N PRO A 242 4.84 -0.94 -0.99
CA PRO A 242 3.92 -1.83 -1.66
C PRO A 242 4.34 -3.30 -1.50
N ARG A 243 3.36 -4.18 -1.33
CA ARG A 243 3.54 -5.63 -1.13
C ARG A 243 4.41 -5.97 0.08
N ALA A 244 4.54 -5.06 1.05
CA ALA A 244 5.23 -5.36 2.29
C ALA A 244 4.38 -6.31 3.16
N ARG A 245 5.03 -6.97 4.11
CA ARG A 245 4.37 -7.78 5.13
C ARG A 245 4.88 -7.35 6.50
N VAL A 246 3.97 -6.96 7.38
CA VAL A 246 4.25 -6.58 8.76
C VAL A 246 3.40 -7.44 9.68
N GLU A 247 4.03 -8.38 10.39
CA GLU A 247 3.31 -9.29 11.30
C GLU A 247 2.99 -8.64 12.65
N GLY A 248 3.67 -7.54 12.99
CA GLY A 248 3.33 -6.72 14.15
C GLY A 248 2.52 -5.47 13.78
N GLU A 249 2.71 -4.44 14.59
CA GLU A 249 2.18 -3.11 14.35
C GLU A 249 3.01 -2.36 13.30
N LEU A 250 2.35 -1.75 12.32
CA LEU A 250 2.88 -0.65 11.52
C LEU A 250 2.25 0.66 12.01
N SER A 251 3.04 1.47 12.71
CA SER A 251 2.56 2.64 13.43
C SER A 251 3.07 3.95 12.85
N PHE A 252 2.15 4.86 12.57
CA PHE A 252 2.40 6.26 12.20
C PHE A 252 1.78 7.21 13.23
N GLU A 253 1.65 6.77 14.49
CA GLU A 253 1.04 7.57 15.56
C GLU A 253 1.82 8.86 15.83
N GLY A 254 1.20 10.02 15.65
CA GLY A 254 1.88 11.31 15.80
C GLY A 254 2.91 11.63 14.70
N ALA A 255 2.88 10.91 13.57
CA ALA A 255 3.75 11.17 12.43
C ALA A 255 3.27 12.35 11.58
N HIS A 256 4.21 12.97 10.84
CA HIS A 256 3.97 13.95 9.79
C HIS A 256 4.42 13.37 8.46
N LEU A 257 3.49 13.21 7.53
CA LEU A 257 3.75 12.61 6.22
C LEU A 257 3.42 13.64 5.14
N ASP A 258 4.42 14.02 4.37
CA ASP A 258 4.30 15.01 3.30
C ASP A 258 4.91 14.46 2.01
N GLY A 259 4.18 14.56 0.90
CA GLY A 259 4.67 14.15 -0.41
C GLY A 259 3.52 13.93 -1.39
N PRO A 260 3.79 13.86 -2.71
CA PRO A 260 2.73 13.68 -3.71
C PRO A 260 1.89 12.41 -3.44
N VAL A 261 2.58 11.32 -3.09
CA VAL A 261 1.99 10.13 -2.46
C VAL A 261 2.61 10.04 -1.07
N ALA A 262 1.95 10.60 -0.07
CA ALA A 262 2.47 10.67 1.29
C ALA A 262 2.75 9.27 1.86
N LEU A 263 1.83 8.33 1.62
CA LEU A 263 1.95 6.95 2.07
C LEU A 263 1.33 5.98 1.05
N SER A 264 2.07 4.95 0.65
CA SER A 264 1.56 3.86 -0.19
C SER A 264 1.82 2.50 0.45
N LEU A 265 0.75 1.82 0.84
CA LEU A 265 0.72 0.46 1.38
C LEU A 265 0.00 -0.51 0.43
N ASN A 266 0.06 -0.26 -0.87
CA ASN A 266 -0.63 -1.07 -1.87
C ASN A 266 -0.24 -2.56 -1.77
N ASN A 267 -1.23 -3.47 -1.74
CA ASN A 267 -1.04 -4.92 -1.57
C ASN A 267 -0.30 -5.33 -0.28
N THR A 268 -0.20 -4.47 0.72
CA THR A 268 0.50 -4.77 1.97
C THR A 268 -0.37 -5.61 2.91
N ILE A 269 0.23 -6.54 3.64
CA ILE A 269 -0.44 -7.34 4.69
C ILE A 269 0.12 -6.91 6.05
N ILE A 270 -0.74 -6.42 6.93
CA ILE A 270 -0.39 -5.90 8.26
C ILE A 270 -1.27 -6.56 9.32
N ASP A 271 -0.78 -6.80 10.53
CA ASP A 271 -1.65 -7.21 11.62
C ASP A 271 -2.34 -5.98 12.24
N ASP A 272 -1.59 -5.04 12.82
CA ASP A 272 -2.12 -3.78 13.38
C ASP A 272 -1.61 -2.56 12.58
N LEU A 273 -2.51 -1.84 11.92
CA LEU A 273 -2.19 -0.62 11.15
C LEU A 273 -2.67 0.60 11.93
N ASN A 274 -1.73 1.40 12.46
CA ASN A 274 -2.05 2.59 13.23
C ASN A 274 -1.76 3.86 12.42
N LEU A 275 -2.84 4.50 11.93
CA LEU A 275 -2.79 5.73 11.11
C LEU A 275 -3.12 7.00 11.91
N ARG A 276 -2.99 6.99 13.25
CA ARG A 276 -3.28 8.15 14.11
C ARG A 276 -2.19 9.22 14.02
N THR A 277 -1.97 9.76 12.83
CA THR A 277 -0.98 10.81 12.54
C THR A 277 -1.23 12.09 13.35
N ALA A 278 -0.21 12.94 13.48
CA ALA A 278 -0.32 14.22 14.19
C ALA A 278 -1.25 15.21 13.45
N GLU A 279 -1.17 15.18 12.13
CA GLU A 279 -1.99 15.95 11.19
C GLU A 279 -2.38 15.06 9.99
N PRO A 280 -3.40 15.43 9.20
CA PRO A 280 -3.73 14.67 8.00
C PRO A 280 -2.55 14.69 7.04
N ALA A 281 -2.19 13.52 6.49
CA ALA A 281 -1.09 13.42 5.54
C ALA A 281 -1.29 14.37 4.35
N THR A 282 -0.23 15.08 3.97
CA THR A 282 -0.23 16.02 2.85
C THR A 282 0.10 15.26 1.58
N GLY A 283 -0.95 14.75 0.90
CA GLY A 283 -0.82 13.97 -0.32
C GLY A 283 -1.81 12.81 -0.41
N LEU A 284 -1.58 11.91 -1.36
CA LEU A 284 -2.34 10.67 -1.47
C LEU A 284 -1.89 9.65 -0.40
N VAL A 285 -2.88 9.05 0.28
CA VAL A 285 -2.67 7.79 1.01
C VAL A 285 -3.28 6.64 0.20
N ASP A 286 -2.45 5.73 -0.28
CA ASP A 286 -2.85 4.58 -1.10
C ASP A 286 -2.83 3.29 -0.27
N LEU A 287 -4.01 2.75 0.02
CA LEU A 287 -4.22 1.49 0.74
C LEU A 287 -4.83 0.41 -0.16
N ARG A 288 -4.78 0.60 -1.50
CA ARG A 288 -5.42 -0.33 -2.44
C ARG A 288 -4.94 -1.76 -2.21
N HIS A 289 -5.88 -2.69 -2.18
CA HIS A 289 -5.63 -4.11 -1.95
C HIS A 289 -4.83 -4.46 -0.68
N ALA A 290 -4.60 -3.50 0.22
CA ALA A 290 -3.97 -3.77 1.50
C ALA A 290 -4.93 -4.53 2.40
N ARG A 291 -4.37 -5.26 3.37
CA ARG A 291 -5.12 -6.04 4.34
C ARG A 291 -4.57 -5.76 5.71
N CYS A 292 -5.42 -5.39 6.66
CA CYS A 292 -5.06 -5.40 8.06
C CYS A 292 -6.03 -6.17 8.94
N VAL A 293 -5.58 -6.63 10.12
CA VAL A 293 -6.51 -7.18 11.11
C VAL A 293 -7.19 -6.01 11.82
N LEU A 294 -6.39 -5.14 12.42
CA LEU A 294 -6.86 -3.94 13.11
C LEU A 294 -6.45 -2.69 12.34
N LEU A 295 -7.40 -1.79 12.11
CA LEU A 295 -7.12 -0.42 11.66
C LEU A 295 -7.35 0.53 12.83
N ARG A 296 -6.32 1.24 13.28
CA ARG A 296 -6.45 2.34 14.23
C ARG A 296 -6.45 3.67 13.52
N ASP A 297 -7.46 4.49 13.82
CA ASP A 297 -7.63 5.78 13.17
C ASP A 297 -8.20 6.85 14.09
N ALA A 298 -8.22 8.08 13.59
CA ALA A 298 -8.81 9.24 14.20
C ALA A 298 -9.35 10.17 13.11
N PRO A 299 -10.22 11.15 13.42
CA PRO A 299 -10.67 12.15 12.45
C PRO A 299 -9.52 12.86 11.71
N VAL A 300 -8.40 13.06 12.41
CA VAL A 300 -7.19 13.71 11.89
C VAL A 300 -6.36 12.79 10.97
N SER A 301 -6.55 11.47 11.05
CA SER A 301 -5.84 10.49 10.20
C SER A 301 -6.18 10.60 8.72
N TRP A 302 -7.32 11.19 8.37
CA TRP A 302 -7.89 11.09 7.04
C TRP A 302 -7.38 12.20 6.12
N PRO A 303 -6.57 11.88 5.09
CA PRO A 303 -6.06 12.87 4.15
C PRO A 303 -7.16 13.42 3.23
N ALA A 304 -6.81 14.42 2.45
CA ALA A 304 -7.71 14.97 1.43
C ALA A 304 -7.94 14.01 0.25
N GLN A 305 -6.93 13.20 -0.10
CA GLN A 305 -6.96 12.21 -1.18
C GLN A 305 -6.61 10.83 -0.64
N ILE A 306 -7.46 9.84 -0.91
CA ILE A 306 -7.22 8.46 -0.46
C ILE A 306 -7.61 7.46 -1.56
N ALA A 307 -6.92 6.33 -1.63
CA ALA A 307 -7.29 5.22 -2.49
C ALA A 307 -7.50 3.95 -1.64
N LEU A 308 -8.73 3.44 -1.64
CA LEU A 308 -9.16 2.34 -0.75
C LEU A 308 -9.66 1.12 -1.52
N ASP A 309 -9.64 1.14 -2.85
CA ASP A 309 -10.16 0.02 -3.65
C ASP A 309 -9.50 -1.31 -3.27
N GLY A 310 -10.30 -2.27 -2.82
CA GLY A 310 -9.85 -3.58 -2.37
C GLY A 310 -9.18 -3.61 -1.00
N PHE A 311 -9.13 -2.49 -0.26
CA PHE A 311 -8.68 -2.46 1.13
C PHE A 311 -9.63 -3.26 2.02
N VAL A 312 -9.10 -4.13 2.87
CA VAL A 312 -9.86 -4.99 3.78
C VAL A 312 -9.29 -4.91 5.19
N TYR A 313 -10.17 -4.85 6.19
CA TYR A 313 -9.82 -4.84 7.60
C TYR A 313 -10.79 -5.70 8.43
N GLU A 314 -10.36 -6.29 9.54
CA GLU A 314 -11.27 -7.08 10.38
C GLU A 314 -12.03 -6.22 11.39
N SER A 315 -11.32 -5.30 12.03
CA SER A 315 -11.85 -4.36 13.02
C SER A 315 -11.26 -2.96 12.85
N ILE A 316 -11.97 -1.98 13.38
CA ILE A 316 -11.53 -0.58 13.44
C ILE A 316 -11.54 -0.16 14.90
N ASP A 317 -10.44 0.42 15.36
CA ASP A 317 -10.32 1.11 16.64
C ASP A 317 -10.17 2.61 16.36
N SER A 318 -11.16 3.39 16.78
CA SER A 318 -11.22 4.83 16.52
C SER A 318 -10.87 5.60 17.77
N SER A 319 -10.16 6.71 17.63
CA SER A 319 -10.05 7.73 18.67
C SER A 319 -10.71 9.04 18.18
N PRO A 320 -11.83 9.47 18.79
CA PRO A 320 -12.53 8.89 19.94
C PRO A 320 -13.23 7.56 19.60
N ALA A 321 -13.49 6.74 20.64
CA ALA A 321 -14.04 5.37 20.53
C ALA A 321 -15.33 5.23 19.72
N TYR A 322 -16.07 6.34 19.53
CA TYR A 322 -17.24 6.37 18.67
C TYR A 322 -17.09 7.42 17.58
N LEU A 323 -16.99 6.95 16.33
CA LEU A 323 -17.10 7.79 15.14
C LEU A 323 -18.47 7.60 14.48
N ALA A 324 -19.17 8.69 14.22
CA ALA A 324 -20.46 8.63 13.56
C ALA A 324 -20.35 8.07 12.12
N VAL A 325 -21.31 7.26 11.71
CA VAL A 325 -21.38 6.66 10.35
C VAL A 325 -21.28 7.73 9.26
N LYS A 326 -21.85 8.91 9.49
CA LYS A 326 -21.80 10.04 8.55
C LYS A 326 -20.36 10.51 8.26
N ASP A 327 -19.50 10.50 9.27
CA ASP A 327 -18.11 10.92 9.12
C ASP A 327 -17.28 9.86 8.40
N ARG A 328 -17.55 8.58 8.66
CA ARG A 328 -17.02 7.46 7.86
C ARG A 328 -17.41 7.55 6.39
N LEU A 329 -18.67 7.85 6.10
CA LEU A 329 -19.16 8.00 4.73
C LEU A 329 -18.53 9.22 4.02
N ARG A 330 -18.25 10.30 4.76
CA ARG A 330 -17.55 11.48 4.23
C ARG A 330 -16.13 11.12 3.83
N TRP A 331 -15.46 10.30 4.65
CA TRP A 331 -14.13 9.77 4.34
C TRP A 331 -14.13 8.89 3.10
N LEU A 332 -15.05 7.92 2.99
CA LEU A 332 -15.19 7.09 1.77
C LEU A 332 -15.48 7.91 0.50
N GLY A 333 -16.07 9.10 0.65
CA GLY A 333 -16.29 10.03 -0.46
C GLY A 333 -15.02 10.75 -0.97
N ARG A 334 -13.86 10.57 -0.31
CA ARG A 334 -12.57 11.15 -0.73
C ARG A 334 -11.75 10.23 -1.64
N GLU A 335 -12.36 9.14 -2.12
CA GLU A 335 -11.73 8.17 -3.02
C GLU A 335 -11.22 8.85 -4.29
N GLN A 336 -9.93 8.65 -4.60
CA GLN A 336 -9.24 9.30 -5.72
C GLN A 336 -9.80 8.89 -7.08
N ASP A 337 -10.06 7.61 -7.28
CA ASP A 337 -10.48 7.03 -8.56
C ASP A 337 -12.01 7.10 -8.79
N GLY A 338 -12.71 7.95 -8.03
CA GLY A 338 -14.16 8.07 -8.06
C GLY A 338 -14.88 6.99 -7.25
N PHE A 339 -16.19 6.84 -7.47
CA PHE A 339 -17.00 5.94 -6.66
C PHE A 339 -16.61 4.45 -6.85
N ARG A 340 -16.17 3.83 -5.75
CA ARG A 340 -15.90 2.38 -5.68
C ARG A 340 -16.92 1.69 -4.76
N PRO A 341 -17.62 0.64 -5.22
CA PRO A 341 -18.59 -0.08 -4.38
C PRO A 341 -18.02 -0.83 -3.19
N GLN A 342 -16.78 -1.31 -3.27
CA GLN A 342 -16.19 -2.25 -2.30
C GLN A 342 -15.92 -1.62 -0.92
N PRO A 343 -15.35 -0.40 -0.79
CA PRO A 343 -15.12 0.21 0.52
C PRO A 343 -16.39 0.41 1.35
N TYR A 344 -17.52 0.68 0.69
CA TYR A 344 -18.83 0.78 1.35
C TYR A 344 -19.34 -0.59 1.85
N GLU A 345 -19.15 -1.65 1.07
CA GLU A 345 -19.52 -3.01 1.50
C GLU A 345 -18.67 -3.46 2.70
N GLN A 346 -17.37 -3.18 2.65
CA GLN A 346 -16.43 -3.48 3.72
C GLN A 346 -16.84 -2.81 5.04
N LEU A 347 -17.17 -1.51 4.99
CA LEU A 347 -17.67 -0.78 6.15
C LEU A 347 -19.02 -1.32 6.67
N ALA A 348 -19.93 -1.70 5.76
CA ALA A 348 -21.20 -2.29 6.15
C ALA A 348 -21.03 -3.67 6.82
N VAL A 349 -20.08 -4.49 6.36
CA VAL A 349 -19.73 -5.78 6.98
C VAL A 349 -19.18 -5.54 8.39
N HIS A 350 -18.29 -4.56 8.56
CA HIS A 350 -17.75 -4.19 9.87
C HIS A 350 -18.87 -3.82 10.88
N TYR A 351 -19.81 -2.95 10.49
CA TYR A 351 -20.93 -2.59 11.38
C TYR A 351 -21.86 -3.76 11.70
N ARG A 352 -22.08 -4.68 10.76
CA ARG A 352 -22.84 -5.93 11.05
C ARG A 352 -22.15 -6.79 12.08
N ARG A 353 -20.81 -6.94 12.00
CA ARG A 353 -20.02 -7.69 12.99
C ARG A 353 -20.09 -7.07 14.39
N LEU A 354 -20.21 -5.74 14.48
CA LEU A 354 -20.45 -5.03 15.75
C LEU A 354 -21.91 -5.12 16.24
N GLY A 355 -22.81 -5.80 15.52
CA GLY A 355 -24.24 -5.89 15.85
C GLY A 355 -25.07 -4.67 15.48
N SER A 356 -24.52 -3.71 14.73
CA SER A 356 -25.21 -2.47 14.33
C SER A 356 -25.79 -2.57 12.91
N ASP A 357 -26.87 -3.33 12.76
CA ASP A 357 -27.56 -3.47 11.47
C ASP A 357 -28.10 -2.14 10.94
N ALA A 358 -28.48 -1.21 11.83
CA ALA A 358 -28.94 0.12 11.45
C ALA A 358 -27.83 0.94 10.77
N ALA A 359 -26.61 0.90 11.30
CA ALA A 359 -25.45 1.56 10.71
C ALA A 359 -25.08 0.91 9.37
N ALA A 360 -25.05 -0.42 9.31
CA ALA A 360 -24.78 -1.14 8.07
C ALA A 360 -25.79 -0.80 6.96
N ARG A 361 -27.10 -0.79 7.27
CA ARG A 361 -28.14 -0.36 6.32
C ARG A 361 -27.94 1.09 5.86
N HIS A 362 -27.55 2.00 6.76
CA HIS A 362 -27.28 3.38 6.39
C HIS A 362 -26.14 3.48 5.37
N VAL A 363 -25.04 2.74 5.58
CA VAL A 363 -23.91 2.69 4.64
C VAL A 363 -24.34 2.16 3.27
N LEU A 364 -25.09 1.07 3.23
CA LEU A 364 -25.57 0.47 1.96
C LEU A 364 -26.57 1.37 1.23
N LEU A 365 -27.44 2.08 1.95
CA LEU A 365 -28.33 3.08 1.36
C LEU A 365 -27.54 4.25 0.77
N ALA A 366 -26.47 4.70 1.44
CA ALA A 366 -25.58 5.74 0.90
C ALA A 366 -24.90 5.26 -0.39
N LYS A 367 -24.37 4.05 -0.41
CA LYS A 367 -23.82 3.38 -1.61
C LYS A 367 -24.84 3.38 -2.76
N GLN A 368 -26.08 2.92 -2.51
CA GLN A 368 -27.13 2.84 -3.52
C GLN A 368 -27.52 4.23 -4.05
N ARG A 369 -27.56 5.26 -3.18
CA ARG A 369 -27.85 6.64 -3.60
C ARG A 369 -26.80 7.16 -4.58
N ILE A 370 -25.51 6.96 -4.32
CA ILE A 370 -24.43 7.40 -5.21
C ILE A 370 -24.52 6.64 -6.54
N GLN A 371 -24.63 5.31 -6.49
CA GLN A 371 -24.78 4.48 -7.70
C GLN A 371 -26.00 4.86 -8.55
N SER A 372 -27.11 5.25 -7.91
CA SER A 372 -28.31 5.70 -8.62
C SER A 372 -28.11 7.05 -9.32
N ARG A 373 -27.25 7.93 -8.79
CA ARG A 373 -26.92 9.24 -9.37
C ARG A 373 -26.03 9.11 -10.61
N GLU A 374 -25.13 8.13 -10.61
CA GLU A 374 -24.22 7.85 -11.73
C GLU A 374 -24.86 7.03 -12.86
N ARG A 375 -26.01 6.36 -12.61
CA ARG A 375 -26.78 5.72 -13.67
C ARG A 375 -27.33 6.76 -14.66
N GLN A 376 -26.81 6.69 -15.90
CA GLN A 376 -27.16 7.53 -17.04
C GLN A 376 -28.70 7.63 -17.23
N LEU A 377 -29.17 8.83 -17.57
CA LEU A 377 -30.58 9.21 -17.69
C LEU A 377 -31.42 8.20 -18.51
N HIS A 378 -30.82 7.59 -19.54
CA HIS A 378 -31.48 6.59 -20.38
C HIS A 378 -31.82 5.29 -19.66
N GLN A 379 -31.06 4.86 -18.65
CA GLN A 379 -31.41 3.68 -17.83
C GLN A 379 -32.56 3.99 -16.86
N ARG A 380 -32.72 5.26 -16.45
CA ARG A 380 -33.88 5.70 -15.66
C ARG A 380 -35.14 5.77 -16.52
N ILE A 381 -35.04 6.30 -17.73
CA ILE A 381 -36.16 6.35 -18.68
C ILE A 381 -36.54 4.92 -19.12
N ALA A 382 -35.57 4.07 -19.45
CA ALA A 382 -35.82 2.66 -19.77
C ALA A 382 -36.41 1.91 -18.56
N GLY A 383 -35.94 2.17 -17.33
CA GLY A 383 -36.50 1.59 -16.12
C GLY A 383 -37.94 2.06 -15.82
N HIS A 384 -38.26 3.32 -16.12
CA HIS A 384 -39.63 3.84 -16.01
C HIS A 384 -40.55 3.29 -17.10
N LEU A 385 -40.08 3.20 -18.36
CA LEU A 385 -40.80 2.56 -19.46
C LEU A 385 -41.05 1.07 -19.20
N LEU A 386 -40.07 0.34 -18.64
CA LEU A 386 -40.24 -1.06 -18.22
C LEU A 386 -41.19 -1.22 -17.03
N ASN A 387 -41.15 -0.29 -16.06
CA ASN A 387 -42.07 -0.32 -14.92
C ASN A 387 -43.52 -0.06 -15.34
N TRP A 388 -43.74 0.75 -16.38
CA TRP A 388 -45.07 1.06 -16.89
C TRP A 388 -45.64 -0.07 -17.76
N THR A 389 -44.79 -0.77 -18.52
CA THR A 389 -45.23 -1.79 -19.49
C THR A 389 -45.18 -3.23 -18.95
N VAL A 390 -44.17 -3.62 -18.16
CA VAL A 390 -43.92 -5.03 -17.83
C VAL A 390 -43.84 -5.32 -16.33
N GLY A 391 -43.67 -4.31 -15.47
CA GLY A 391 -43.79 -4.45 -14.00
C GLY A 391 -43.12 -5.69 -13.42
N TYR A 392 -41.78 -5.69 -13.35
CA TYR A 392 -40.90 -6.65 -12.66
C TYR A 392 -41.57 -7.98 -12.24
N GLY A 393 -41.60 -8.98 -13.13
CA GLY A 393 -41.52 -10.41 -12.81
C GLY A 393 -42.49 -11.03 -11.79
N TYR A 394 -43.51 -10.32 -11.30
CA TYR A 394 -44.36 -10.80 -10.20
C TYR A 394 -45.86 -10.73 -10.49
N ARG A 395 -46.30 -10.23 -11.65
CA ARG A 395 -47.73 -10.08 -11.98
C ARG A 395 -48.03 -10.32 -13.47
N PRO A 396 -47.97 -11.59 -13.95
CA PRO A 396 -48.28 -11.93 -15.35
C PRO A 396 -49.68 -11.47 -15.81
N TRP A 397 -50.60 -11.28 -14.87
CA TRP A 397 -51.95 -10.79 -15.15
C TRP A 397 -51.99 -9.37 -15.77
N ARG A 398 -50.96 -8.53 -15.62
CA ARG A 398 -50.93 -7.19 -16.23
C ARG A 398 -50.67 -7.22 -17.73
N ALA A 399 -49.81 -8.12 -18.20
CA ALA A 399 -49.62 -8.34 -19.63
C ALA A 399 -50.89 -8.91 -20.26
N ALA A 400 -51.57 -9.83 -19.57
CA ALA A 400 -52.88 -10.33 -19.98
C ALA A 400 -53.96 -9.22 -20.01
N ALA A 401 -53.95 -8.30 -19.04
CA ALA A 401 -54.88 -7.16 -19.01
C ALA A 401 -54.64 -6.21 -20.19
N TRP A 402 -53.39 -5.88 -20.52
CA TRP A 402 -53.07 -5.05 -21.69
C TRP A 402 -53.42 -5.75 -23.01
N LEU A 403 -53.17 -7.05 -23.10
CA LEU A 403 -53.58 -7.85 -24.27
C LEU A 403 -55.11 -7.87 -24.41
N ALA A 404 -55.85 -7.99 -23.30
CA ALA A 404 -57.31 -7.91 -23.30
C ALA A 404 -57.83 -6.52 -23.71
N VAL A 405 -57.18 -5.45 -23.25
CA VAL A 405 -57.51 -4.07 -23.66
C VAL A 405 -57.24 -3.86 -25.15
N MET A 406 -56.08 -4.28 -25.65
CA MET A 406 -55.75 -4.17 -27.07
C MET A 406 -56.67 -5.02 -27.95
N LEU A 407 -57.01 -6.23 -27.49
CA LEU A 407 -57.98 -7.11 -28.14
C LEU A 407 -59.36 -6.43 -28.19
N ALA A 408 -59.82 -5.82 -27.10
CA ALA A 408 -61.09 -5.11 -27.05
C ALA A 408 -61.08 -3.89 -27.99
N VAL A 409 -60.03 -3.07 -27.95
CA VAL A 409 -59.91 -1.87 -28.81
C VAL A 409 -59.88 -2.25 -30.29
N GLY A 410 -59.10 -3.26 -30.68
CA GLY A 410 -59.08 -3.73 -32.06
C GLY A 410 -60.42 -4.33 -32.49
N THR A 411 -61.05 -5.16 -31.64
CA THR A 411 -62.36 -5.77 -31.95
C THR A 411 -63.44 -4.70 -32.14
N ILE A 412 -63.43 -3.64 -31.31
CA ILE A 412 -64.37 -2.51 -31.45
C ILE A 412 -64.06 -1.73 -32.73
N ALA A 413 -62.80 -1.42 -33.01
CA ALA A 413 -62.43 -0.65 -34.19
C ALA A 413 -62.71 -1.39 -35.49
N PHE A 414 -62.37 -2.68 -35.59
CA PHE A 414 -62.61 -3.48 -36.79
C PHE A 414 -64.05 -3.97 -36.92
N SER A 415 -64.86 -3.92 -35.86
CA SER A 415 -66.31 -4.11 -35.99
C SER A 415 -67.00 -2.86 -36.54
N ALA A 416 -66.54 -1.66 -36.16
CA ALA A 416 -67.03 -0.39 -36.69
C ALA A 416 -66.53 -0.13 -38.13
N TRP A 417 -65.29 -0.52 -38.45
CA TRP A 417 -64.66 -0.33 -39.75
C TRP A 417 -63.99 -1.62 -40.22
N PRO A 418 -64.76 -2.55 -40.82
CA PRO A 418 -64.22 -3.83 -41.25
C PRO A 418 -63.21 -3.65 -42.39
N PRO A 419 -62.08 -4.40 -42.36
CA PRO A 419 -61.13 -4.46 -43.46
C PRO A 419 -61.75 -5.08 -44.71
N GLN A 420 -61.21 -4.75 -45.88
CA GLN A 420 -61.70 -5.29 -47.15
C GLN A 420 -61.14 -6.69 -47.39
N PRO A 421 -61.95 -7.65 -47.86
CA PRO A 421 -61.48 -8.97 -48.24
C PRO A 421 -60.53 -8.87 -49.44
N ASP A 422 -59.35 -9.47 -49.34
CA ASP A 422 -58.37 -9.57 -50.43
C ASP A 422 -58.45 -11.00 -51.00
N GLY A 423 -59.38 -11.21 -51.94
CA GLY A 423 -59.58 -12.50 -52.61
C GLY A 423 -60.17 -13.64 -51.75
N SER A 424 -60.51 -13.39 -50.48
CA SER A 424 -61.03 -14.42 -49.55
C SER A 424 -62.55 -14.53 -49.54
N THR A 425 -63.07 -15.76 -49.44
CA THR A 425 -64.50 -16.07 -49.22
C THR A 425 -64.83 -16.34 -47.74
N ARG A 426 -63.88 -16.15 -46.82
CA ARG A 426 -64.09 -16.39 -45.38
C ARG A 426 -64.98 -15.29 -44.79
N LYS A 427 -65.77 -15.65 -43.77
CA LYS A 427 -66.55 -14.67 -43.00
C LYS A 427 -65.61 -13.90 -42.09
N PHE A 428 -65.71 -12.57 -42.13
CA PHE A 428 -64.90 -11.70 -41.27
C PHE A 428 -65.40 -11.76 -39.82
N ASP A 429 -64.49 -12.04 -38.89
CA ASP A 429 -64.72 -11.95 -37.44
C ASP A 429 -63.73 -10.92 -36.85
N PRO A 430 -64.22 -9.77 -36.33
CA PRO A 430 -63.37 -8.71 -35.79
C PRO A 430 -62.48 -9.16 -34.61
N LEU A 431 -62.96 -10.10 -33.79
CA LEU A 431 -62.24 -10.59 -32.63
C LEU A 431 -61.11 -11.51 -33.05
N ILE A 432 -61.39 -12.47 -33.94
CA ILE A 432 -60.38 -13.40 -34.44
C ILE A 432 -59.35 -12.65 -35.27
N TYR A 433 -59.76 -11.67 -36.08
CA TYR A 433 -58.84 -10.81 -36.82
C TYR A 433 -57.91 -10.00 -35.90
N THR A 434 -58.45 -9.39 -34.85
CA THR A 434 -57.63 -8.65 -33.87
C THR A 434 -56.66 -9.58 -33.12
N LEU A 435 -57.11 -10.78 -32.77
CA LEU A 435 -56.27 -11.79 -32.13
C LEU A 435 -55.14 -12.25 -33.07
N ASP A 436 -55.44 -12.44 -34.35
CA ASP A 436 -54.47 -12.84 -35.40
C ASP A 436 -53.42 -11.73 -35.67
N LEU A 437 -53.76 -10.46 -35.43
CA LEU A 437 -52.81 -9.35 -35.45
C LEU A 437 -51.91 -9.30 -34.22
N LEU A 438 -52.44 -9.63 -33.03
CA LEU A 438 -51.69 -9.60 -31.77
C LEU A 438 -50.74 -10.80 -31.64
N LEU A 439 -51.02 -11.91 -32.32
CA LEU A 439 -50.16 -13.08 -32.34
C LEU A 439 -49.02 -12.91 -33.37
N PRO A 440 -47.76 -13.20 -33.01
CA PRO A 440 -46.63 -13.08 -33.94
C PRO A 440 -46.78 -13.96 -35.18
N ILE A 441 -47.39 -15.12 -35.01
CA ILE A 441 -47.64 -16.14 -36.04
C ILE A 441 -49.12 -16.04 -36.42
N SER A 442 -49.44 -15.97 -37.72
CA SER A 442 -50.83 -16.05 -38.20
C SER A 442 -51.38 -17.41 -37.82
N ALA A 443 -52.22 -17.44 -36.79
CA ALA A 443 -52.84 -18.67 -36.31
C ALA A 443 -54.16 -18.95 -37.05
N PHE A 444 -54.81 -17.88 -37.52
CA PHE A 444 -56.16 -17.95 -38.10
C PHE A 444 -56.21 -17.54 -39.58
N GLY A 445 -55.13 -16.95 -40.10
CA GLY A 445 -54.96 -16.59 -41.52
C GLY A 445 -55.83 -15.41 -41.97
N LEU A 446 -56.57 -14.78 -41.06
CA LEU A 446 -57.44 -13.63 -41.37
C LEU A 446 -56.64 -12.37 -41.67
N ARG A 447 -55.42 -12.22 -41.12
CA ARG A 447 -54.55 -11.07 -41.42
C ARG A 447 -54.02 -11.07 -42.86
N GLU A 448 -54.00 -12.21 -43.52
CA GLU A 448 -53.54 -12.38 -44.92
C GLU A 448 -54.72 -12.26 -45.90
N ASP A 449 -55.91 -12.63 -45.43
CA ASP A 449 -57.17 -12.61 -46.21
C ASP A 449 -57.87 -11.24 -46.22
N PHE A 450 -57.53 -10.34 -45.29
CA PHE A 450 -58.23 -9.06 -45.10
C PHE A 450 -57.25 -7.89 -44.95
N ALA A 451 -57.36 -6.90 -45.84
CA ALA A 451 -56.49 -5.72 -45.84
C ALA A 451 -57.16 -4.54 -45.10
N PRO A 452 -56.52 -3.96 -44.06
CA PRO A 452 -57.06 -2.81 -43.36
C PRO A 452 -56.98 -1.54 -44.23
N VAL A 453 -58.07 -0.77 -44.21
CA VAL A 453 -58.30 0.39 -45.09
C VAL A 453 -58.31 1.70 -44.31
N GLY A 454 -57.77 2.77 -44.90
CA GLY A 454 -57.74 4.09 -44.29
C GLY A 454 -56.92 4.14 -42.98
N SER A 455 -57.47 4.76 -41.94
CA SER A 455 -56.79 4.96 -40.66
C SER A 455 -56.64 3.68 -39.82
N THR A 456 -57.44 2.65 -40.06
CA THR A 456 -57.35 1.36 -39.33
C THR A 456 -56.10 0.56 -39.70
N ARG A 457 -55.42 0.90 -40.79
CA ARG A 457 -54.10 0.33 -41.17
C ARG A 457 -53.02 0.63 -40.14
N TRP A 458 -52.96 1.86 -39.64
CA TRP A 458 -52.03 2.24 -38.59
C TRP A 458 -52.33 1.56 -37.27
N LEU A 459 -53.62 1.36 -36.96
CA LEU A 459 -54.04 0.57 -35.81
C LEU A 459 -53.62 -0.89 -35.94
N ALA A 460 -53.78 -1.51 -37.12
CA ALA A 460 -53.35 -2.88 -37.38
C ALA A 460 -51.83 -3.05 -37.21
N TYR A 461 -51.02 -2.12 -37.75
CA TYR A 461 -49.57 -2.12 -37.55
C TYR A 461 -49.18 -1.91 -36.09
N GLY A 462 -49.87 -1.01 -35.38
CA GLY A 462 -49.66 -0.76 -33.96
C GLY A 462 -49.95 -1.99 -33.11
N LEU A 463 -51.08 -2.67 -33.35
CA LEU A 463 -51.45 -3.92 -32.67
C LEU A 463 -50.45 -5.03 -32.98
N THR A 464 -50.00 -5.16 -34.23
CA THR A 464 -48.99 -6.14 -34.62
C THR A 464 -47.67 -5.90 -33.88
N ALA A 465 -47.13 -4.68 -33.94
CA ALA A 465 -45.90 -4.33 -33.25
C ALA A 465 -46.00 -4.54 -31.72
N ALA A 466 -47.14 -4.16 -31.12
CA ALA A 466 -47.39 -4.39 -29.69
C ALA A 466 -47.47 -5.89 -29.34
N GLY A 467 -48.08 -6.70 -30.20
CA GLY A 467 -48.13 -8.15 -30.08
C GLY A 467 -46.74 -8.79 -30.05
N TRP A 468 -45.86 -8.38 -30.97
CA TRP A 468 -44.45 -8.81 -30.98
C TRP A 468 -43.69 -8.42 -29.71
N LEU A 469 -43.90 -7.21 -29.19
CA LEU A 469 -43.29 -6.75 -27.94
C LEU A 469 -43.81 -7.53 -26.72
N LEU A 470 -45.10 -7.83 -26.66
CA LEU A 470 -45.70 -8.61 -25.58
C LEU A 470 -45.24 -10.08 -25.62
N ALA A 471 -45.18 -10.69 -26.79
CA ALA A 471 -44.73 -12.07 -26.96
C ALA A 471 -43.25 -12.24 -26.55
N THR A 472 -42.38 -11.31 -26.98
CA THR A 472 -40.97 -11.31 -26.58
C THR A 472 -40.79 -11.08 -25.08
N ALA A 473 -41.58 -10.18 -24.47
CA ALA A 473 -41.59 -9.98 -23.02
C ALA A 473 -42.07 -11.22 -22.24
N LEU A 474 -43.09 -11.92 -22.74
CA LEU A 474 -43.63 -13.14 -22.11
C LEU A 474 -42.60 -14.28 -22.14
N ILE A 475 -41.98 -14.54 -23.30
CA ILE A 475 -40.94 -15.57 -23.45
C ILE A 475 -39.74 -15.28 -22.55
N ALA A 476 -39.29 -14.02 -22.49
CA ALA A 476 -38.22 -13.59 -21.60
C ALA A 476 -38.60 -13.73 -20.10
N GLY A 477 -39.87 -13.50 -19.76
CA GLY A 477 -40.41 -13.70 -18.41
C GLY A 477 -40.41 -15.17 -17.99
N VAL A 478 -40.91 -16.07 -18.85
CA VAL A 478 -41.01 -17.51 -18.58
C VAL A 478 -39.63 -18.17 -18.48
N THR A 479 -38.71 -17.86 -19.41
CA THR A 479 -37.33 -18.38 -19.36
C THR A 479 -36.57 -17.95 -18.11
N ARG A 480 -36.87 -16.76 -17.57
CA ARG A 480 -36.24 -16.27 -16.32
C ARG A 480 -36.86 -16.88 -15.06
N ALA A 481 -38.12 -17.30 -15.11
CA ALA A 481 -38.78 -18.03 -14.03
C ALA A 481 -38.27 -19.48 -13.95
N LEU A 482 -38.06 -20.14 -15.10
CA LEU A 482 -37.61 -21.54 -15.19
C LEU A 482 -36.12 -21.76 -14.85
N ARG A 483 -35.29 -20.71 -14.89
CA ARG A 483 -33.85 -20.76 -14.51
C ARG A 483 -33.61 -20.63 -13.01
N ARG A 484 -34.67 -20.63 -12.19
CA ARG A 484 -34.62 -20.35 -10.76
C ARG A 484 -34.97 -21.53 -9.85
N ASP A 485 -35.15 -22.70 -10.45
CA ASP A 485 -35.06 -24.02 -9.82
C ASP A 485 -33.78 -24.71 -10.34
#